data_AF-A0AAV0YXB1-F1
#
_entry.id   AF-A0AAV0YXB1-F1
#
_cell.length_a   1.000
_cell.length_b   1.000
_cell.length_c   1.000
_cell.angle_alpha   90.00
_cell.angle_beta   90.00
_cell.angle_gamma   90.00
#
_symmetry.space_group_name_H-M   'P 1'
#
loop_
_entity.id
_entity.type
_entity.pdbx_description
1 polymer ?
#
loop_
_entity_poly.entity_id
_entity_poly.type
_entity_poly.pdbx_seq_one_letter_code
_entity_poly.pdbx_strand_id
1 'polypeptide(L)'
;MRKTRSRSIVSSFAIHILVLTCSIPLSSPEPNEIDQICKKTPFYDLCTSILNSTPPTPKPDLKTIALLMVTNILSNATDTLSFIEALIKKTSDREMEQALAFCAESYIPVVKYTLPQAAEAISQNRFGFAGYCVSDAVKQVNSCNSKFSGLVSAPLGDRNGIVHKLVDVASAIIKQLLKG
;
A
#
# COMPACT_ATOMS: atom_id res chain seq x y z
N MET A 1 63.62 -22.46 -40.50
CA MET A 1 63.24 -23.83 -40.93
C MET A 1 63.79 -24.83 -39.91
N ARG A 2 63.02 -25.91 -39.69
CA ARG A 2 63.26 -27.11 -38.84
C ARG A 2 63.02 -27.00 -37.34
N LYS A 3 62.46 -28.11 -36.87
CA LYS A 3 61.58 -28.43 -35.75
C LYS A 3 62.23 -29.58 -34.99
N THR A 4 62.06 -29.67 -33.67
CA THR A 4 62.05 -30.89 -32.80
C THR A 4 62.23 -30.43 -31.33
N ARG A 5 61.63 -30.98 -30.27
CA ARG A 5 60.63 -32.05 -30.06
C ARG A 5 60.13 -31.97 -28.60
N SER A 6 58.81 -32.13 -28.43
CA SER A 6 58.03 -32.76 -27.34
C SER A 6 58.46 -32.66 -25.87
N ARG A 7 57.51 -32.22 -25.03
CA ARG A 7 57.01 -33.03 -23.89
C ARG A 7 55.59 -32.58 -23.52
N SER A 8 54.61 -33.46 -23.77
CA SER A 8 53.29 -33.39 -23.16
C SER A 8 53.38 -33.68 -21.66
N ILE A 9 52.73 -32.86 -20.84
CA ILE A 9 52.24 -33.27 -19.52
C ILE A 9 50.80 -32.78 -19.43
N VAL A 10 49.87 -33.70 -19.67
CA VAL A 10 48.49 -33.58 -19.22
C VAL A 10 48.52 -33.94 -17.74
N SER A 11 48.13 -33.03 -16.85
CA SER A 11 47.61 -33.44 -15.55
C SER A 11 46.63 -32.42 -15.01
N SER A 12 45.43 -32.93 -14.81
CA SER A 12 44.22 -32.31 -14.28
C SER A 12 44.46 -31.53 -12.99
N PHE A 13 44.10 -30.24 -12.98
CA PHE A 13 43.80 -29.54 -11.73
C PHE A 13 42.40 -28.94 -11.82
N ALA A 14 41.59 -29.38 -10.86
CA ALA A 14 40.16 -29.28 -10.80
C ALA A 14 39.65 -27.84 -10.82
N ILE A 15 38.53 -27.67 -11.54
CA ILE A 15 37.64 -26.52 -11.43
C ILE A 15 37.05 -26.53 -10.01
N HIS A 16 37.62 -25.77 -9.10
CA HIS A 16 36.95 -25.39 -7.86
C HIS A 16 36.39 -23.99 -8.02
N ILE A 17 35.25 -23.88 -8.70
CA ILE A 17 34.37 -22.74 -8.50
C ILE A 17 33.84 -22.88 -7.07
N LEU A 18 34.45 -22.16 -6.13
CA LEU A 18 33.87 -21.93 -4.82
C LEU A 18 32.66 -21.02 -5.05
N VAL A 19 31.52 -21.61 -5.42
CA VAL A 19 30.23 -20.92 -5.39
C VAL A 19 29.97 -20.67 -3.91
N LEU A 20 30.36 -19.49 -3.42
CA LEU A 20 29.81 -18.93 -2.20
C LEU A 20 28.31 -18.77 -2.48
N THR A 21 27.55 -19.82 -2.24
CA THR A 21 26.12 -19.72 -2.05
C THR A 21 25.97 -18.95 -0.75
N CYS A 22 25.92 -17.63 -0.88
CA CYS A 22 25.39 -16.76 0.14
C CYS A 22 23.94 -17.21 0.33
N SER A 23 23.75 -18.15 1.24
CA SER A 23 22.45 -18.44 1.81
C SER A 23 22.12 -17.22 2.64
N ILE A 24 21.65 -16.16 1.99
CA ILE A 24 21.00 -15.06 2.68
C ILE A 24 19.82 -15.73 3.36
N PRO A 25 19.75 -15.79 4.70
CA PRO A 25 18.53 -16.24 5.33
C PRO A 25 17.45 -15.27 4.88
N LEU A 26 16.49 -15.78 4.11
CA LEU A 26 15.26 -15.06 3.81
C LEU A 26 14.47 -15.05 5.12
N SER A 27 14.82 -14.12 6.00
CA SER A 27 14.13 -13.94 7.27
C SER A 27 12.72 -13.46 6.94
N SER A 28 11.71 -14.33 6.96
CA SER A 28 10.34 -13.81 6.98
C SER A 28 10.22 -12.80 8.13
N PRO A 29 9.41 -11.74 8.02
CA PRO A 29 9.09 -10.92 9.18
C PRO A 29 8.64 -11.88 10.28
N GLU A 30 9.38 -11.93 11.40
CA GLU A 30 9.00 -12.79 12.51
C GLU A 30 7.55 -12.45 12.88
N PRO A 31 6.64 -13.44 13.06
CA PRO A 31 5.23 -13.19 13.39
C PRO A 31 5.01 -12.17 14.51
N ASN A 32 6.01 -12.04 15.39
CA ASN A 32 6.08 -11.09 16.49
C ASN A 32 6.15 -9.61 16.03
N GLU A 33 6.85 -9.26 14.94
CA GLU A 33 6.98 -7.85 14.51
C GLU A 33 5.67 -7.32 13.89
N ILE A 34 5.02 -8.10 13.03
CA ILE A 34 3.71 -7.75 12.45
C ILE A 34 2.65 -7.60 13.55
N ASP A 35 2.60 -8.56 14.48
CA ASP A 35 1.69 -8.53 15.63
C ASP A 35 1.90 -7.28 16.48
N GLN A 36 3.15 -6.92 16.80
CA GLN A 36 3.46 -5.72 17.59
C GLN A 36 3.03 -4.42 16.90
N ILE A 37 3.15 -4.35 15.56
CA ILE A 37 2.73 -3.18 14.79
C ILE A 37 1.20 -3.09 14.76
N CYS A 38 0.52 -4.18 14.38
CA CYS A 38 -0.92 -4.21 14.24
C CYS A 38 -1.67 -4.09 15.58
N LYS A 39 -1.08 -4.51 16.70
CA LYS A 39 -1.64 -4.24 18.05
C LYS A 39 -1.72 -2.76 18.39
N LYS A 40 -0.95 -1.91 17.72
CA LYS A 40 -0.96 -0.45 17.89
C LYS A 40 -1.86 0.25 16.86
N THR A 41 -2.58 -0.49 16.02
CA THR A 41 -3.53 0.07 15.06
C THR A 41 -4.97 -0.21 15.49
N PRO A 42 -5.93 0.65 15.11
CA PRO A 42 -7.31 0.21 15.03
C PRO A 42 -7.42 -0.93 14.00
N PHE A 43 -8.43 -1.80 14.12
CA PHE A 43 -8.67 -2.92 13.18
C PHE A 43 -7.48 -3.87 13.00
N TYR A 44 -7.07 -4.53 14.09
CA TYR A 44 -5.97 -5.51 14.11
C TYR A 44 -6.06 -6.55 12.96
N ASP A 45 -7.23 -7.15 12.75
CA ASP A 45 -7.43 -8.18 11.72
C ASP A 45 -7.24 -7.62 10.30
N LEU A 46 -7.65 -6.37 10.06
CA LEU A 46 -7.42 -5.71 8.77
C LEU A 46 -5.94 -5.47 8.53
N CYS A 47 -5.23 -4.94 9.55
CA CYS A 47 -3.80 -4.72 9.47
C CYS A 47 -3.04 -6.02 9.17
N THR A 48 -3.30 -7.08 9.94
CA THR A 48 -2.64 -8.37 9.76
C THR A 48 -2.98 -9.01 8.41
N SER A 49 -4.23 -8.93 7.96
CA SER A 49 -4.62 -9.43 6.64
C SER A 49 -3.84 -8.76 5.51
N ILE A 50 -3.64 -7.43 5.57
CA ILE A 50 -2.89 -6.68 4.55
C ILE A 50 -1.40 -7.10 4.56
N LEU A 51 -0.80 -7.16 5.75
CA LEU A 51 0.62 -7.48 5.89
C LEU A 51 0.92 -8.93 5.50
N ASN A 52 0.06 -9.87 5.86
CA ASN A 52 0.19 -11.28 5.49
C ASN A 52 -0.06 -11.54 3.99
N SER A 53 -0.81 -10.67 3.31
CA SER A 53 -1.02 -10.76 1.86
C SER A 53 0.19 -10.27 1.04
N THR A 54 1.18 -9.68 1.71
CA THR A 54 2.38 -9.15 1.08
C THR A 54 3.49 -10.22 1.12
N PRO A 55 4.24 -10.45 0.03
CA PRO A 55 5.35 -11.39 0.05
C PRO A 55 6.31 -11.11 1.23
N PRO A 56 6.75 -12.13 1.98
CA PRO A 56 7.65 -11.94 3.11
C PRO A 56 8.93 -11.21 2.66
N THR A 57 9.23 -10.08 3.30
CA THR A 57 10.52 -9.41 3.15
C THR A 57 11.41 -9.71 4.36
N PRO A 58 12.75 -9.79 4.16
CA PRO A 58 13.74 -10.06 5.22
C PRO A 58 13.53 -9.32 6.54
N LYS A 59 12.97 -8.10 6.47
CA LYS A 59 12.58 -7.28 7.61
C LYS A 59 11.79 -6.08 7.09
N PRO A 60 10.45 -6.06 7.18
CA PRO A 60 9.68 -4.91 6.73
C PRO A 60 9.88 -3.81 7.75
N ASP A 61 10.65 -2.77 7.39
CA ASP A 61 10.73 -1.59 8.23
C ASP A 61 9.35 -0.90 8.30
N LEU A 62 9.12 -0.14 9.37
CA LEU A 62 7.84 0.51 9.62
C LEU A 62 7.46 1.51 8.52
N LYS A 63 8.44 2.05 7.80
CA LYS A 63 8.25 2.98 6.66
C LYS A 63 7.75 2.23 5.42
N THR A 64 8.27 1.04 5.15
CA THR A 64 7.84 0.12 4.09
C THR A 64 6.40 -0.33 4.36
N ILE A 65 6.08 -0.63 5.61
CA ILE A 65 4.71 -0.94 6.04
C ILE A 65 3.78 0.27 5.86
N ALA A 66 4.21 1.48 6.22
CA ALA A 66 3.43 2.69 5.99
C ALA A 66 3.16 2.95 4.50
N LEU A 67 4.17 2.75 3.63
CA LEU A 67 4.02 2.86 2.18
C LEU A 67 3.00 1.84 1.65
N LEU A 68 3.12 0.57 2.06
CA LEU A 68 2.19 -0.48 1.68
C LEU A 68 0.74 -0.14 2.06
N MET A 69 0.53 0.43 3.25
CA MET A 69 -0.81 0.85 3.70
C MET A 69 -1.35 2.00 2.85
N VAL A 70 -0.55 3.02 2.55
CA VAL A 70 -0.94 4.11 1.63
C VAL A 70 -1.27 3.58 0.24
N THR A 71 -0.49 2.63 -0.28
CA THR A 71 -0.78 1.97 -1.57
C THR A 71 -2.10 1.20 -1.54
N ASN A 72 -2.42 0.52 -0.44
CA ASN A 72 -3.70 -0.16 -0.27
C ASN A 72 -4.89 0.82 -0.25
N ILE A 73 -4.75 1.96 0.45
CA ILE A 73 -5.74 3.03 0.42
C ILE A 73 -5.93 3.55 -1.01
N LEU A 74 -4.82 3.82 -1.72
CA LEU A 74 -4.86 4.33 -3.10
C LEU A 74 -5.55 3.35 -4.05
N SER A 75 -5.25 2.05 -3.92
CA SER A 75 -5.91 1.01 -4.74
C SER A 75 -7.42 0.99 -4.50
N ASN A 76 -7.87 0.97 -3.23
CA ASN A 76 -9.29 0.95 -2.88
C ASN A 76 -10.00 2.26 -3.28
N ALA A 77 -9.33 3.41 -3.14
CA ALA A 77 -9.87 4.69 -3.56
C ALA A 77 -9.99 4.78 -5.09
N THR A 78 -9.03 4.23 -5.83
CA THR A 78 -9.08 4.17 -7.29
C THR A 78 -10.22 3.28 -7.77
N ASP A 79 -10.36 2.08 -7.20
CA ASP A 79 -11.46 1.17 -7.53
C ASP A 79 -12.83 1.79 -7.19
N THR A 80 -12.92 2.49 -6.06
CA THR A 80 -14.14 3.22 -5.67
C THR A 80 -14.45 4.35 -6.64
N LEU A 81 -13.46 5.13 -7.10
CA LEU A 81 -13.67 6.16 -8.12
C LEU A 81 -14.18 5.56 -9.43
N SER A 82 -13.58 4.47 -9.91
CA SER A 82 -14.06 3.78 -11.10
C SER A 82 -15.49 3.25 -10.94
N PHE A 83 -15.83 2.76 -9.75
CA PHE A 83 -17.19 2.32 -9.42
C PHE A 83 -18.19 3.48 -9.45
N ILE A 84 -17.84 4.63 -8.87
CA ILE A 84 -18.66 5.85 -8.91
C ILE A 84 -18.92 6.27 -10.36
N GLU A 85 -17.88 6.37 -11.18
CA GLU A 85 -18.00 6.74 -12.60
C GLU A 85 -18.90 5.78 -13.38
N ALA A 86 -18.87 4.48 -13.05
CA ALA A 86 -19.74 3.48 -13.65
C ALA A 86 -21.21 3.64 -13.21
N LEU A 87 -21.46 4.02 -11.96
CA LEU A 87 -22.82 4.28 -11.46
C LEU A 87 -23.43 5.54 -12.09
N ILE A 88 -22.65 6.61 -12.25
CA ILE A 88 -23.09 7.85 -12.91
C ILE A 88 -23.63 7.54 -14.30
N LYS A 89 -22.94 6.70 -15.08
CA LYS A 89 -23.35 6.31 -16.43
C LYS A 89 -24.64 5.48 -16.49
N LYS A 90 -25.07 4.89 -15.36
CA LYS A 90 -26.19 3.94 -15.29
C LYS A 90 -27.43 4.54 -14.64
N THR A 91 -27.28 5.52 -13.75
CA THR A 91 -28.41 6.11 -13.04
C THR A 91 -29.22 7.02 -13.96
N SER A 92 -30.54 6.99 -13.82
CA SER A 92 -31.46 7.99 -14.37
C SER A 92 -32.05 8.90 -13.29
N ASP A 93 -31.79 8.60 -12.02
CA ASP A 93 -32.16 9.42 -10.87
C ASP A 93 -31.18 10.60 -10.75
N ARG A 94 -31.73 11.81 -10.82
CA ARG A 94 -30.96 13.06 -10.82
C ARG A 94 -30.32 13.37 -9.46
N GLU A 95 -30.99 13.05 -8.35
CA GLU A 95 -30.44 13.29 -7.02
C GLU A 95 -29.27 12.32 -6.76
N MET A 96 -29.44 11.06 -7.18
CA MET A 96 -28.38 10.06 -7.16
C MET A 96 -27.20 10.47 -8.04
N GLU A 97 -27.46 10.93 -9.26
CA GLU A 97 -26.41 11.41 -10.18
C GLU A 97 -25.60 12.55 -9.55
N GLN A 98 -26.26 13.54 -8.93
CA GLN A 98 -25.60 14.65 -8.25
C GLN A 98 -24.75 14.20 -7.06
N ALA A 99 -25.26 13.28 -6.23
CA ALA A 99 -24.51 12.73 -5.11
C ALA A 99 -23.26 11.97 -5.59
N LEU A 100 -23.40 11.15 -6.64
CA LEU A 100 -22.28 10.42 -7.23
C LEU A 100 -21.26 11.34 -7.90
N ALA A 101 -21.69 12.39 -8.61
CA ALA A 101 -20.80 13.37 -9.22
C ALA A 101 -19.94 14.09 -8.16
N PHE A 102 -20.56 14.53 -7.06
CA PHE A 102 -19.83 15.11 -5.92
C PHE A 102 -18.81 14.13 -5.35
N CYS A 103 -19.17 12.85 -5.23
CA CYS A 103 -18.24 11.82 -4.79
C CYS A 103 -17.06 11.63 -5.75
N ALA A 104 -17.30 11.63 -7.07
CA ALA A 104 -16.22 11.56 -8.05
C ALA A 104 -15.26 12.75 -7.89
N GLU A 105 -15.78 13.97 -7.78
CA GLU A 105 -14.99 15.18 -7.54
C GLU A 105 -14.18 15.11 -6.24
N SER A 106 -14.72 14.49 -5.19
CA SER A 106 -14.03 14.27 -3.92
C SER A 106 -12.91 13.23 -4.03
N TYR A 107 -13.12 12.15 -4.79
CA TYR A 107 -12.16 11.04 -4.94
C TYR A 107 -11.04 11.34 -5.94
N ILE A 108 -11.29 12.12 -7.00
CA ILE A 108 -10.28 12.48 -8.00
C ILE A 108 -8.99 13.04 -7.39
N PRO A 109 -9.02 14.09 -6.53
CA PRO A 109 -7.80 14.63 -5.94
C PRO A 109 -7.14 13.65 -4.97
N VAL A 110 -7.95 12.85 -4.25
CA VAL A 110 -7.45 11.80 -3.35
C VAL A 110 -6.56 10.81 -4.09
N VAL A 111 -7.05 10.33 -5.23
CA VAL A 111 -6.37 9.34 -6.08
C VAL A 111 -5.19 9.96 -6.82
N LYS A 112 -5.38 11.13 -7.45
CA LYS A 112 -4.36 11.72 -8.33
C LYS A 112 -3.22 12.41 -7.59
N TYR A 113 -3.50 12.96 -6.40
CA TYR A 113 -2.56 13.85 -5.72
C TYR A 113 -2.36 13.48 -4.25
N THR A 114 -3.41 13.43 -3.44
CA THR A 114 -3.28 13.35 -1.97
C THR A 114 -2.57 12.08 -1.50
N LEU A 115 -2.98 10.90 -1.97
CA LEU A 115 -2.35 9.64 -1.56
C LEU A 115 -0.97 9.42 -2.20
N PRO A 116 -0.73 9.75 -3.48
CA PRO A 116 0.63 9.80 -4.03
C PRO A 116 1.58 10.71 -3.24
N GLN A 117 1.12 11.90 -2.84
CA GLN A 117 1.90 12.81 -1.99
C GLN A 117 2.18 12.23 -0.60
N ALA A 118 1.23 11.50 -0.01
CA ALA A 118 1.46 10.79 1.24
C ALA A 118 2.60 9.75 1.10
N ALA A 119 2.60 8.97 0.01
CA ALA A 119 3.65 8.00 -0.26
C ALA A 119 5.02 8.66 -0.50
N GLU A 120 5.06 9.74 -1.26
CA GLU A 120 6.29 10.54 -1.45
C GLU A 120 6.80 11.09 -0.11
N ALA A 121 5.90 11.65 0.71
CA ALA A 121 6.24 12.19 2.02
C ALA A 121 6.81 11.13 2.96
N ILE A 122 6.24 9.92 2.98
CA ILE A 122 6.81 8.78 3.74
C ILE A 122 8.21 8.46 3.23
N SER A 123 8.40 8.40 1.90
CA SER A 123 9.70 8.13 1.27
C SER A 123 10.77 9.18 1.64
N GLN A 124 10.36 10.44 1.81
CA GLN A 124 11.21 11.57 2.22
C GLN A 124 11.31 11.76 3.74
N ASN A 125 10.79 10.83 4.55
CA ASN A 125 10.73 10.93 6.01
C ASN A 125 9.94 12.15 6.55
N ARG A 126 9.03 12.71 5.74
CA ARG A 126 8.15 13.83 6.09
C ARG A 126 6.84 13.30 6.68
N PHE A 127 6.94 12.53 7.77
CA PHE A 127 5.82 11.76 8.32
C PHE A 127 4.64 12.62 8.80
N GLY A 128 4.90 13.84 9.28
CA GLY A 128 3.83 14.78 9.65
C GLY A 128 2.99 15.19 8.45
N PHE A 129 3.63 15.42 7.29
CA PHE A 129 2.93 15.73 6.05
C PHE A 129 2.21 14.49 5.48
N ALA A 130 2.81 13.31 5.58
CA ALA A 130 2.13 12.06 5.22
C ALA A 130 0.83 11.85 6.02
N GLY A 131 0.89 12.06 7.34
CA GLY A 131 -0.28 11.98 8.21
C GLY A 131 -1.36 13.00 7.86
N TYR A 132 -0.96 14.23 7.49
CA TYR A 132 -1.89 15.24 6.97
C TYR A 132 -2.59 14.77 5.69
N CYS A 133 -1.85 14.29 4.70
CA CYS A 133 -2.42 13.80 3.44
C CYS A 133 -3.41 12.63 3.66
N VAL A 134 -3.04 11.66 4.51
CA VAL A 134 -3.93 10.54 4.84
C VAL A 134 -5.19 11.02 5.57
N SER A 135 -5.06 11.99 6.48
CA SER A 135 -6.21 12.60 7.16
C SER A 135 -7.12 13.40 6.20
N ASP A 136 -6.54 14.09 5.22
CA ASP A 136 -7.29 14.79 4.19
C ASP A 136 -8.08 13.81 3.33
N ALA A 137 -7.47 12.68 2.94
CA ALA A 137 -8.15 11.64 2.16
C ALA A 137 -9.46 11.15 2.83
N VAL A 138 -9.45 10.84 4.13
CA VAL A 138 -10.68 10.40 4.81
C VAL A 138 -11.73 11.50 4.97
N LYS A 139 -11.32 12.78 5.04
CA LYS A 139 -12.29 13.90 5.02
C LYS A 139 -13.04 13.98 3.70
N GLN A 140 -12.36 13.72 2.58
CA GLN A 140 -13.01 13.67 1.26
C GLN A 140 -13.98 12.49 1.15
N VAL A 141 -13.57 11.31 1.65
CA VAL A 141 -14.43 10.11 1.71
C VAL A 141 -15.68 10.37 2.57
N ASN A 142 -15.53 11.01 3.74
CA ASN A 142 -16.65 11.33 4.61
C ASN A 142 -17.59 12.38 3.99
N SER A 143 -17.03 13.38 3.31
CA SER A 143 -17.80 14.39 2.58
C SER A 143 -18.63 13.73 1.48
N CYS A 144 -18.04 12.81 0.71
CA CYS A 144 -18.76 11.99 -0.26
C CYS A 144 -19.88 11.18 0.42
N ASN A 145 -19.56 10.44 1.49
CA ASN A 145 -20.53 9.59 2.16
C ASN A 145 -21.74 10.37 2.69
N SER A 146 -21.53 11.62 3.13
CA SER A 146 -22.59 12.49 3.63
C SER A 146 -23.65 12.82 2.56
N LYS A 147 -23.31 12.75 1.27
CA LYS A 147 -24.26 13.04 0.17
C LYS A 147 -25.36 12.02 -0.01
N PHE A 148 -25.21 10.83 0.57
CA PHE A 148 -26.25 9.81 0.56
C PHE A 148 -27.18 9.90 1.79
N SER A 149 -26.95 10.85 2.70
CA SER A 149 -27.80 11.03 3.87
C SER A 149 -29.21 11.44 3.45
N GLY A 150 -30.21 10.62 3.79
CA GLY A 150 -31.60 10.86 3.40
C GLY A 150 -32.00 10.29 2.04
N LEU A 151 -31.06 9.74 1.27
CA LEU A 151 -31.39 8.97 0.07
C LEU A 151 -31.83 7.55 0.45
N VAL A 152 -32.69 6.97 -0.39
CA VAL A 152 -33.19 5.59 -0.21
C VAL A 152 -32.05 4.56 -0.29
N SER A 153 -30.97 4.87 -1.02
CA SER A 153 -29.81 4.00 -1.16
C SER A 153 -28.50 4.76 -1.02
N ALA A 154 -27.49 4.09 -0.44
CA ALA A 154 -26.14 4.59 -0.26
C ALA A 154 -25.15 3.59 -0.89
N PRO A 155 -25.03 3.56 -2.23
CA PRO A 155 -24.29 2.52 -2.95
C PRO A 155 -22.78 2.49 -2.66
N LEU A 156 -22.25 3.51 -1.97
CA LEU A 156 -20.83 3.62 -1.62
C LEU A 156 -20.52 3.28 -0.15
N GLY A 157 -21.52 2.95 0.68
CA GLY A 157 -21.33 2.79 2.13
C GLY A 157 -20.20 1.83 2.51
N ASP A 158 -20.23 0.61 1.96
CA ASP A 158 -19.20 -0.40 2.27
C ASP A 158 -17.82 0.00 1.74
N ARG A 159 -17.76 0.55 0.53
CA ARG A 159 -16.51 0.98 -0.12
C ARG A 159 -15.85 2.13 0.63
N ASN A 160 -16.64 3.15 0.99
CA ASN A 160 -16.20 4.27 1.81
C ASN A 160 -15.76 3.79 3.19
N GLY A 161 -16.48 2.81 3.78
CA GLY A 161 -16.14 2.19 5.05
C GLY A 161 -14.79 1.45 5.01
N ILE A 162 -14.49 0.73 3.94
CA ILE A 162 -13.18 0.07 3.76
C ILE A 162 -12.07 1.11 3.67
N VAL A 163 -12.21 2.13 2.82
CA VAL A 163 -11.21 3.20 2.68
C VAL A 163 -10.97 3.91 4.02
N HIS A 164 -12.02 4.18 4.80
CA HIS A 164 -11.92 4.77 6.13
C HIS A 164 -11.09 3.90 7.08
N LYS A 165 -11.41 2.61 7.19
CA LYS A 165 -10.67 1.68 8.06
C LYS A 165 -9.19 1.60 7.67
N LEU A 166 -8.90 1.57 6.37
CA LEU A 166 -7.52 1.57 5.87
C LEU A 166 -6.77 2.86 6.24
N VAL A 167 -7.42 4.02 6.13
CA VAL A 167 -6.87 5.31 6.56
C VAL A 167 -6.57 5.32 8.06
N ASP A 168 -7.45 4.78 8.88
CA ASP A 168 -7.24 4.72 10.34
C ASP A 168 -6.03 3.85 10.71
N VAL A 169 -5.90 2.69 10.06
CA VAL A 169 -4.73 1.79 10.22
C VAL A 169 -3.45 2.51 9.79
N ALA A 170 -3.43 3.11 8.60
CA ALA A 170 -2.27 3.83 8.09
C ALA A 170 -1.87 5.01 8.98
N SER A 171 -2.85 5.77 9.48
CA SER A 171 -2.62 6.89 10.39
C SER A 171 -1.97 6.44 11.70
N ALA A 172 -2.41 5.30 12.25
CA ALA A 172 -1.80 4.74 13.44
C ALA A 172 -0.35 4.29 13.22
N ILE A 173 -0.05 3.73 12.05
CA ILE A 173 1.32 3.33 11.66
C ILE A 173 2.22 4.56 11.45
N ILE A 174 1.74 5.58 10.72
CA ILE A 174 2.47 6.85 10.53
C ILE A 174 2.74 7.53 11.88
N LYS A 175 1.80 7.46 12.83
CA LYS A 175 2.00 7.99 14.19
C LYS A 175 3.09 7.25 14.96
N GLN A 176 3.36 5.99 14.66
CA GLN A 176 4.50 5.26 15.24
C GLN A 176 5.83 5.79 14.68
N LEU A 177 5.89 6.13 13.39
CA LEU A 177 7.07 6.76 12.74
C LEU A 177 7.38 8.16 13.28
N LEU A 178 6.39 8.86 13.83
CA LEU A 178 6.59 10.19 14.46
C LEU A 178 7.20 10.12 15.86
N LYS A 179 7.23 8.94 16.49
CA LYS A 179 7.69 8.74 17.87
C LYS A 179 9.10 8.11 17.96
N GLY A 180 9.60 7.58 16.86
CA GLY A 180 10.96 7.04 16.73
C GLY A 180 11.89 8.08 16.14
#